data_AF-S7U9D7-F1
#
_entry.id   AF-S7U9D7-F1
#
_cell.length_a   1.000
_cell.length_b   1.000
_cell.length_c   1.000
_cell.angle_alpha   90.00
_cell.angle_beta   90.00
_cell.angle_gamma   90.00
#
_symmetry.space_group_name_H-M   'P 1'
#
loop_
_entity.id
_entity.type
_entity.pdbx_description
1 polymer ?
#
loop_
_entity_poly.entity_id
_entity_poly.type
_entity_poly.pdbx_seq_one_letter_code
_entity_poly.pdbx_strand_id
1 'polypeptide(L)'
;MADVSPVPDDKGILATDWVDEPITLARKATTLVERIQDRCSRKAGVLYDLKCRLYHALAQERFKRGCGILSSGQVVITDRLHGHIMCCLLGIPHVVLDNSYRKIGNFRDAWGTGEGLCVSADTLSQAYEKALDRLSEVRSTKH
;
A
#
# COMPACT_ATOMS: atom_id res chain seq x y z
N MET A 1 -19.64 -2.06 -1.59
CA MET A 1 -18.98 -1.22 -2.61
C MET A 1 -18.90 0.16 -2.01
N ALA A 2 -17.73 0.57 -1.51
CA ALA A 2 -17.54 1.94 -1.05
C ALA A 2 -17.67 2.85 -2.29
N ASP A 3 -18.45 3.91 -2.12
CA ASP A 3 -18.62 4.99 -3.08
C ASP A 3 -17.25 5.57 -3.43
N VAL A 4 -16.74 5.21 -4.61
CA VAL A 4 -15.55 5.82 -5.21
C VAL A 4 -16.03 7.09 -5.91
N SER A 5 -16.46 8.07 -5.11
CA SER A 5 -16.64 9.42 -5.62
C SER A 5 -15.31 9.88 -6.23
N PRO A 6 -15.31 10.47 -7.45
CA PRO A 6 -14.08 10.81 -8.13
C PRO A 6 -13.29 11.81 -7.27
N VAL A 7 -12.03 11.46 -7.02
CA VAL A 7 -11.05 12.36 -6.41
C VAL A 7 -11.04 13.66 -7.24
N PRO A 8 -11.15 14.85 -6.61
CA PRO A 8 -11.05 16.10 -7.35
C PRO A 8 -9.78 16.13 -8.20
N ASP A 9 -9.91 16.51 -9.48
CA ASP A 9 -8.81 16.61 -10.46
C ASP A 9 -7.93 17.84 -10.16
N ASP A 10 -7.45 17.95 -8.92
CA ASP A 10 -6.59 19.02 -8.45
C ASP A 10 -5.12 18.68 -8.72
N LYS A 11 -4.37 19.68 -9.22
CA LYS A 11 -2.96 19.56 -9.60
C LYS A 11 -2.08 19.45 -8.36
N GLY A 12 -2.09 18.27 -7.74
CA GLY A 12 -1.33 17.97 -6.53
C GLY A 12 -1.75 16.70 -5.81
N ILE A 13 -2.88 16.10 -6.19
CA ILE A 13 -3.39 14.86 -5.60
C ILE A 13 -3.05 13.68 -6.49
N LEU A 14 -2.19 12.78 -6.01
CA LEU A 14 -1.93 11.51 -6.69
C LEU A 14 -2.95 10.47 -6.23
N ALA A 15 -4.00 10.26 -7.02
CA ALA A 15 -4.92 9.15 -6.85
C ALA A 15 -4.40 7.92 -7.63
N THR A 16 -4.13 6.82 -6.93
CA THR A 16 -3.68 5.57 -7.57
C THR A 16 -4.36 4.37 -6.93
N ASP A 17 -4.96 3.52 -7.76
CA ASP A 17 -5.35 2.19 -7.30
C ASP A 17 -4.12 1.27 -7.37
N TRP A 18 -3.74 0.77 -6.20
CA TRP A 18 -2.56 -0.07 -6.02
C TRP A 18 -2.70 -1.46 -6.66
N VAL A 19 -3.93 -1.83 -7.05
CA VAL A 19 -4.24 -3.13 -7.64
C VAL A 19 -3.71 -3.26 -9.08
N ASP A 20 -3.65 -2.17 -9.82
CA ASP A 20 -3.17 -2.20 -11.20
C ASP A 20 -1.64 -2.31 -11.22
N GLU A 21 -1.15 -3.48 -11.62
CA GLU A 21 0.27 -3.77 -11.78
C GLU A 21 0.59 -4.04 -13.25
N PRO A 22 1.53 -3.30 -13.86
CA PRO A 22 1.99 -3.63 -15.20
C PRO A 22 2.61 -5.03 -15.17
N ILE A 23 2.34 -5.84 -16.19
CA ILE A 23 2.84 -7.22 -16.26
C ILE A 23 4.38 -7.21 -16.30
N THR A 24 5.03 -7.49 -15.17
CA THR A 24 6.49 -7.51 -15.08
C THR A 24 7.05 -8.82 -15.63
N LEU A 25 8.35 -8.81 -15.99
CA LEU A 25 9.05 -10.02 -16.44
C LEU A 25 9.05 -11.10 -15.36
N ALA A 26 9.14 -10.72 -14.08
CA ALA A 26 9.04 -11.63 -12.94
C ALA A 26 7.65 -12.31 -12.90
N ARG A 27 6.56 -11.57 -13.17
CA ARG A 27 5.22 -12.16 -13.26
C ARG A 27 5.12 -13.19 -14.39
N LYS A 28 5.65 -12.87 -15.58
CA LYS A 28 5.70 -13.82 -16.71
C LYS A 28 6.51 -15.08 -16.37
N ALA A 29 7.67 -14.90 -15.71
CA ALA A 29 8.51 -16.00 -15.27
C ALA A 29 7.81 -16.90 -14.24
N THR A 30 7.10 -16.33 -13.26
CA THR A 30 6.33 -17.11 -12.28
C THR A 30 5.24 -17.95 -12.94
N THR A 31 4.48 -17.39 -13.88
CA THR A 31 3.44 -18.12 -14.62
C THR A 31 4.02 -19.25 -15.48
N LEU A 32 5.23 -19.06 -16.04
CA LEU A 32 5.90 -20.12 -16.79
C LEU A 32 6.33 -21.28 -15.88
N VAL A 33 6.91 -20.99 -14.71
CA VAL A 33 7.33 -22.00 -13.74
C VAL A 33 6.13 -22.79 -13.21
N GLU A 34 5.01 -22.13 -12.93
CA GLU A 34 3.74 -22.78 -12.54
C GLU A 34 3.29 -23.79 -13.62
N ARG A 35 3.26 -23.37 -14.89
CA ARG A 35 2.88 -24.25 -16.02
C ARG A 35 3.81 -25.46 -16.22
N ILE A 36 5.10 -25.31 -15.90
CA ILE A 36 6.09 -26.39 -16.00
C ILE A 36 5.94 -27.35 -14.80
N GLN A 37 5.68 -26.82 -13.60
CA GLN A 37 5.47 -27.61 -12.39
C GLN A 37 4.27 -28.54 -12.52
N ASP A 38 3.16 -28.06 -13.10
CA ASP A 38 1.95 -28.87 -13.35
C ASP A 38 2.19 -30.02 -14.34
N ARG A 39 3.16 -29.89 -15.26
CA ARG A 39 3.52 -30.94 -16.23
C ARG A 39 4.57 -31.92 -15.73
N CYS A 40 5.39 -31.54 -14.75
CA CYS A 40 6.60 -32.29 -14.38
C CYS A 40 6.75 -32.41 -12.85
N SER A 41 5.85 -33.18 -12.23
CA SER A 41 5.86 -33.46 -10.77
C SER A 41 7.19 -34.06 -10.25
N ARG A 42 7.94 -34.80 -11.09
CA ARG A 42 9.23 -35.42 -10.71
C ARG A 42 10.37 -34.44 -10.39
N LYS A 43 10.28 -33.15 -10.77
CA LYS A 43 11.28 -32.11 -10.44
C LYS A 43 10.74 -31.06 -9.46
N ALA A 44 9.69 -31.39 -8.70
CA ALA A 44 8.97 -30.45 -7.85
C ALA A 44 9.88 -29.66 -6.89
N GLY A 45 10.93 -30.28 -6.33
CA GLY A 45 11.83 -29.59 -5.38
C GLY A 45 12.63 -28.44 -6.00
N VAL A 46 13.26 -28.65 -7.16
CA VAL A 46 14.06 -27.61 -7.82
C VAL A 46 13.17 -26.49 -8.38
N LEU A 47 12.01 -26.86 -8.93
CA LEU A 47 11.02 -25.89 -9.41
C LEU A 47 10.42 -25.08 -8.27
N TYR A 48 10.25 -25.69 -7.10
CA TYR A 48 9.79 -25.01 -5.89
C TYR A 48 10.80 -23.96 -5.40
N ASP A 49 12.09 -24.30 -5.33
CA ASP A 49 13.13 -23.32 -4.94
C ASP A 49 13.19 -22.14 -5.93
N LEU A 50 13.16 -22.42 -7.23
CA LEU A 50 13.10 -21.38 -8.26
C LEU A 50 11.84 -20.51 -8.11
N LYS A 51 10.68 -21.14 -7.86
CA LYS A 51 9.42 -20.44 -7.61
C LYS A 51 9.53 -19.52 -6.39
N CYS A 52 10.11 -19.99 -5.29
CA CYS A 52 10.35 -19.18 -4.10
C CYS A 52 11.23 -17.96 -4.41
N ARG A 53 12.31 -18.13 -5.17
CA ARG A 53 13.19 -17.01 -5.58
C ARG A 53 12.46 -16.01 -6.46
N LEU A 54 11.68 -16.48 -7.43
CA LEU A 54 10.91 -15.61 -8.32
C LEU A 54 9.82 -14.85 -7.56
N TYR A 55 9.11 -15.50 -6.63
CA TYR A 55 8.15 -14.83 -5.76
C TYR A 55 8.81 -13.83 -4.83
N HIS A 56 9.98 -14.14 -4.28
CA HIS A 56 10.74 -13.18 -3.48
C HIS A 56 11.13 -11.94 -4.30
N ALA A 57 11.66 -12.13 -5.51
CA ALA A 57 12.00 -11.04 -6.40
C ALA A 57 10.78 -10.17 -6.77
N LEU A 58 9.65 -10.80 -7.07
CA LEU A 58 8.38 -10.10 -7.36
C LEU A 58 7.86 -9.34 -6.13
N ALA A 59 7.97 -9.93 -4.93
CA ALA A 59 7.59 -9.25 -3.69
C ALA A 59 8.46 -8.01 -3.42
N GLN A 60 9.77 -8.11 -3.67
CA GLN A 60 10.70 -6.97 -3.55
C GLN A 60 10.39 -5.86 -4.55
N GLU A 61 10.07 -6.20 -5.81
CA GLU A 61 9.67 -5.24 -6.83
C GLU A 61 8.39 -4.48 -6.41
N ARG A 62 7.38 -5.22 -5.96
CA ARG A 62 6.11 -4.66 -5.45
C ARG A 62 6.30 -3.77 -4.24
N PHE A 63 7.14 -4.21 -3.31
CA PHE A 63 7.45 -3.44 -2.10
C PHE A 63 8.12 -2.11 -2.47
N LYS A 64 9.15 -2.14 -3.33
CA LYS A 64 9.85 -0.93 -3.80
C LYS A 64 8.91 0.03 -4.52
N ARG A 65 8.03 -0.49 -5.39
CA ARG A 65 7.00 0.32 -6.06
C ARG A 65 6.07 0.98 -5.03
N GLY A 66 5.61 0.20 -4.05
CA GLY A 66 4.80 0.69 -2.93
C GLY A 66 5.47 1.84 -2.19
N CYS A 67 6.72 1.67 -1.78
CA CYS A 67 7.50 2.72 -1.14
C CYS A 67 7.62 3.96 -2.03
N GLY A 68 7.86 3.80 -3.34
CA GLY A 68 7.96 4.91 -4.28
C GLY A 68 6.66 5.71 -4.39
N ILE A 69 5.52 5.03 -4.49
CA ILE A 69 4.19 5.66 -4.52
C ILE A 69 3.95 6.44 -3.23
N LEU A 70 4.12 5.78 -2.07
CA LEU A 70 3.83 6.39 -0.78
C LEU A 70 4.75 7.59 -0.50
N SER A 71 6.05 7.46 -0.82
CA SER A 71 7.04 8.51 -0.57
C SER A 71 6.93 9.71 -1.51
N SER A 72 6.15 9.59 -2.59
CA SER A 72 5.87 10.72 -3.48
C SER A 72 4.91 11.75 -2.86
N GLY A 73 4.12 11.33 -1.87
CA GLY A 73 3.21 12.19 -1.13
C GLY A 73 3.83 12.75 0.16
N GLN A 74 3.47 13.98 0.51
CA GLN A 74 3.80 14.55 1.84
C GLN A 74 2.88 14.01 2.93
N VAL A 75 1.62 13.71 2.57
CA VAL A 75 0.60 13.08 3.40
C VAL A 75 -0.12 12.05 2.55
N VAL A 76 -0.43 10.87 3.12
CA VAL A 76 -1.10 9.77 2.42
C VAL A 76 -2.50 9.54 2.98
N ILE A 77 -3.49 9.28 2.14
CA ILE A 77 -4.79 8.75 2.55
C ILE A 77 -4.87 7.29 2.10
N THR A 78 -5.24 6.36 2.97
CA THR A 78 -5.32 4.94 2.61
C THR A 78 -6.43 4.18 3.34
N ASP A 79 -7.10 3.27 2.64
CA ASP A 79 -8.02 2.27 3.21
C ASP A 79 -7.36 0.88 3.35
N ARG A 80 -6.06 0.78 3.02
CA ARG A 80 -5.31 -0.49 3.00
C ARG A 80 -4.45 -0.61 4.25
N LEU A 81 -4.59 -1.74 4.96
CA LEU A 81 -3.74 -2.07 6.12
C LEU A 81 -2.25 -2.03 5.80
N HIS A 82 -1.83 -2.58 4.67
CA HIS A 82 -0.42 -2.56 4.26
C HIS A 82 0.07 -1.13 3.97
N GLY A 83 -0.81 -0.25 3.47
CA GLY A 83 -0.51 1.17 3.31
C GLY A 83 -0.22 1.83 4.66
N HIS A 84 -1.06 1.59 5.67
CA HIS A 84 -0.81 2.04 7.05
C HIS A 84 0.53 1.55 7.60
N ILE A 85 0.80 0.25 7.50
CA ILE A 85 2.06 -0.35 7.99
C ILE A 85 3.27 0.30 7.31
N MET A 86 3.25 0.41 5.98
CA MET A 86 4.36 1.02 5.24
C MET A 86 4.53 2.51 5.57
N CYS A 87 3.46 3.28 5.71
CA CYS A 87 3.57 4.69 6.10
C CYS A 87 4.17 4.85 7.50
N CYS A 88 3.81 3.97 8.44
CA CYS A 88 4.44 3.94 9.77
C CYS A 88 5.94 3.68 9.68
N LEU A 89 6.36 2.69 8.87
CA LEU A 89 7.78 2.35 8.69
C LEU A 89 8.57 3.46 7.97
N LEU A 90 7.92 4.17 7.04
CA LEU A 90 8.53 5.26 6.28
C LEU A 90 8.49 6.61 7.01
N GLY A 91 7.80 6.70 8.16
CA GLY A 91 7.61 7.96 8.90
C GLY A 91 6.73 8.97 8.15
N ILE A 92 5.84 8.51 7.28
CA ILE A 92 4.99 9.37 6.46
C ILE A 92 3.67 9.64 7.20
N PRO A 93 3.30 10.91 7.43
CA PRO A 93 2.00 11.26 7.99
C PRO A 93 0.87 10.75 7.09
N HIS A 94 -0.14 10.13 7.67
CA HIS A 94 -1.19 9.52 6.87
C HIS A 94 -2.55 9.47 7.59
N VAL A 95 -3.60 9.43 6.79
CA VAL A 95 -4.99 9.28 7.25
C VAL A 95 -5.49 7.92 6.80
N VAL A 96 -6.00 7.14 7.75
CA VAL A 96 -6.58 5.82 7.48
C VAL A 96 -8.09 5.92 7.38
N LEU A 97 -8.63 5.49 6.25
CA LEU A 97 -10.08 5.34 6.08
C LEU A 97 -10.48 4.03 6.73
N ASP A 98 -10.95 4.10 7.98
CA ASP A 98 -11.36 2.90 8.72
C ASP A 98 -12.83 2.63 8.40
N ASN A 99 -13.08 1.56 7.64
CA ASN A 99 -14.44 1.15 7.35
C ASN A 99 -15.12 0.57 8.60
N SER A 100 -16.42 0.28 8.50
CA SER A 100 -17.26 -0.21 9.60
C SER A 100 -16.73 -1.47 10.32
N TYR A 101 -15.79 -2.20 9.73
CA TYR A 101 -15.17 -3.38 10.34
C TYR A 101 -13.98 -3.06 11.25
N ARG A 102 -13.59 -1.78 11.39
CA ARG A 102 -12.47 -1.29 12.20
C ARG A 102 -11.17 -2.07 12.01
N LYS A 103 -10.91 -2.56 10.80
CA LYS A 103 -9.77 -3.47 10.56
C LYS A 103 -8.44 -2.76 10.83
N ILE A 104 -8.34 -1.50 10.43
CA ILE A 104 -7.11 -0.72 10.60
C ILE A 104 -7.05 -0.19 12.02
N GLY A 105 -8.17 0.31 12.57
CA GLY A 105 -8.26 0.76 13.95
C GLY A 105 -7.89 -0.34 14.94
N ASN A 106 -8.46 -1.54 14.81
CA ASN A 106 -8.17 -2.66 15.71
C ASN A 106 -6.69 -3.07 15.66
N PHE A 107 -6.07 -3.05 14.48
CA PHE A 107 -4.63 -3.30 14.35
C PHE A 107 -3.83 -2.19 15.04
N ARG A 108 -4.18 -0.93 14.80
CA ARG A 108 -3.48 0.22 15.40
C ARG A 108 -3.56 0.19 16.92
N ASP A 109 -4.75 -0.04 17.46
CA ASP A 109 -5.02 -0.04 18.89
C ASP A 109 -4.31 -1.22 19.58
N ALA A 110 -4.23 -2.38 18.92
CA ALA A 110 -3.56 -3.56 19.46
C ALA A 110 -2.03 -3.42 19.55
N TRP A 111 -1.43 -2.68 18.60
CA TRP A 111 0.03 -2.60 18.46
C TRP A 111 0.62 -1.22 18.72
N GLY A 112 -0.21 -0.21 19.02
CA GLY A 112 0.22 1.17 19.24
C GLY A 112 0.89 1.81 18.03
N THR A 113 0.51 1.42 16.81
CA THR A 113 1.20 1.89 15.59
C THR A 113 0.77 3.29 15.16
N GLY A 114 1.67 4.04 14.55
CA GLY A 114 1.34 5.34 13.95
C GLY A 114 1.00 6.44 14.95
N GLU A 115 1.47 6.35 16.19
CA GLU A 115 1.39 7.45 17.15
C GLU A 115 2.03 8.72 16.57
N GLY A 116 1.33 9.87 16.68
CA GLY A 116 1.74 11.14 16.08
C GLY A 116 1.62 11.23 14.55
N LEU A 117 1.68 10.11 13.84
CA LEU A 117 1.71 10.03 12.36
C LEU A 117 0.36 9.72 11.71
N CYS A 118 -0.49 8.93 12.39
CA CYS A 118 -1.72 8.37 11.84
C CYS A 118 -2.96 8.99 12.46
N VAL A 119 -3.95 9.33 11.63
CA VAL A 119 -5.30 9.74 12.08
C VAL A 119 -6.33 8.87 11.37
N SER A 120 -7.40 8.46 12.06
CA SER A 120 -8.51 7.74 11.42
C SER A 120 -9.56 8.70 10.87
N ALA A 121 -10.19 8.33 9.76
CA ALA A 121 -11.37 8.98 9.23
C ALA A 121 -12.43 7.93 8.86
N ASP A 122 -13.71 8.28 9.05
CA ASP A 122 -14.85 7.40 8.77
C ASP A 122 -15.38 7.61 7.34
N THR A 123 -15.14 8.80 6.77
CA THR A 123 -15.58 9.19 5.42
C THR A 123 -14.44 9.77 4.61
N LEU A 124 -14.55 9.71 3.28
CA LEU A 124 -13.52 10.25 2.40
C LEU A 124 -13.38 11.78 2.55
N SER A 125 -14.49 12.51 2.69
CA SER A 125 -14.46 13.96 2.93
C SER A 125 -13.71 14.31 4.22
N GLN A 126 -14.00 13.60 5.31
CA GLN A 126 -13.29 13.78 6.57
C GLN A 126 -11.80 13.41 6.43
N ALA A 127 -11.48 12.40 5.62
CA ALA A 127 -10.10 12.03 5.35
C ALA A 127 -9.33 13.14 4.63
N TYR A 128 -9.96 13.81 3.67
CA TYR A 128 -9.38 14.97 2.97
C TYR A 128 -9.12 16.13 3.91
N GLU A 129 -10.09 16.52 4.73
CA GLU A 129 -9.93 17.61 5.71
C GLU A 129 -8.74 17.34 6.63
N LYS A 130 -8.68 16.15 7.23
CA LYS A 130 -7.58 15.73 8.11
C LYS A 130 -6.23 15.69 7.38
N ALA A 131 -6.22 15.29 6.10
CA ALA A 131 -4.99 15.26 5.33
C ALA A 131 -4.46 16.66 5.02
N LEU A 132 -5.35 17.62 4.75
CA LEU A 132 -5.00 19.03 4.55
C LEU A 132 -4.45 19.67 5.84
N ASP A 133 -5.07 19.38 6.98
CA ASP A 133 -4.58 19.83 8.29
C ASP A 133 -3.14 19.33 8.51
N ARG A 134 -2.91 18.02 8.33
CA ARG A 134 -1.57 17.43 8.43
C ARG A 134 -0.58 18.01 7.43
N LEU A 135 -1.02 18.30 6.22
CA LEU A 135 -0.16 18.91 5.21
C LEU A 135 0.31 20.30 5.63
N SER A 136 -0.58 21.07 6.28
CA SER A 136 -0.25 22.39 6.83
C SER A 136 0.74 22.29 7.99
N GLU A 137 0.60 21.29 8.88
CA GLU A 137 1.55 21.00 9.96
C GLU A 137 2.94 20.68 9.39
N VAL A 138 3.01 19.71 8.46
CA VAL A 138 4.27 19.25 7.85
C VAL A 138 5.01 20.38 7.13
N ARG A 139 4.28 21.28 6.48
CA ARG A 139 4.86 22.45 5.80
C ARG A 139 5.36 23.50 6.80
N SER A 140 4.68 23.66 7.93
CA SER A 140 5.08 24.60 8.98
C SER A 140 6.35 24.15 9.70
N THR A 141 6.55 22.84 9.92
CA THR A 141 7.75 22.30 10.60
C THR A 141 9.02 22.34 9.75
N LYS A 142 8.91 22.60 8.44
CA LYS A 142 10.05 22.65 7.51
C LYS A 142 10.66 24.05 7.34
N HIS A 143 10.11 25.08 8.00
CA HIS A 143 10.68 26.43 8.08
C HIS A 143 11.39 26.63 9.42
#